data_AF-A0A835XJ07-F1
#
_entry.id   AF-A0A835XJ07-F1
#
_cell.length_a   1.000
_cell.length_b   1.000
_cell.length_c   1.000
_cell.angle_alpha   90.00
_cell.angle_beta   90.00
_cell.angle_gamma   90.00
#
_symmetry.space_group_name_H-M   'P 1'
#
loop_
_entity.id
_entity.type
_entity.pdbx_description
1 polymer ?
#
loop_
_entity_poly.entity_id
_entity_poly.type
_entity_poly.pdbx_seq_one_letter_code
_entity_poly.pdbx_strand_id
1 'polypeptide(L)'
;MSTIWTTLGGALQPVLGLAERIVPKGPPRPVQLPARVRAQPPTPPDRVNAIVDQLYGKKADWARLSCSGRAKLLRKCMDCLLQVEEELASASAEAKGSYGSGIGEERTALLPIMFALGEYCGALAAGGSPRPLGVRQRPDGQLVATVLPIGPVGLLLPNFRGEVWIEPGKAASQGAYYRR
;
A
#
# COMPACT_ATOMS: atom_id res chain seq x y z
N MET A 1 20.31 16.65 8.45
CA MET A 1 19.39 15.59 7.99
C MET A 1 20.06 14.24 7.69
N SER A 2 21.41 14.14 7.65
CA SER A 2 22.14 12.87 7.39
C SER A 2 22.31 11.97 8.64
N THR A 3 22.37 12.54 9.83
CA THR A 3 22.84 11.84 11.04
C THR A 3 21.87 10.79 11.60
N ILE A 4 20.56 10.97 11.41
CA ILE A 4 19.52 10.14 12.06
C ILE A 4 19.32 8.80 11.34
N TRP A 5 19.47 8.78 10.01
CA TRP A 5 19.47 7.52 9.24
C TRP A 5 20.65 6.63 9.64
N THR A 6 21.80 7.25 9.95
CA THR A 6 22.98 6.54 10.47
C THR A 6 22.76 5.97 11.87
N THR A 7 22.05 6.70 12.75
CA THR A 7 21.82 6.24 14.13
C THR A 7 20.79 5.12 14.21
N LEU A 8 19.68 5.19 13.46
CA LEU A 8 18.64 4.15 13.49
C LEU A 8 19.07 2.90 12.70
N GLY A 9 19.69 3.10 11.53
CA GLY A 9 20.34 2.02 10.79
C GLY A 9 21.47 1.38 11.61
N GLY A 10 22.22 2.18 12.37
CA GLY A 10 23.27 1.75 13.29
C GLY A 10 22.77 0.98 14.52
N ALA A 11 21.57 1.28 15.02
CA ALA A 11 21.01 0.59 16.20
C ALA A 11 20.48 -0.82 15.87
N LEU A 12 19.96 -1.02 14.65
CA LEU A 12 19.52 -2.33 14.17
C LEU A 12 20.65 -3.13 13.51
N GLN A 13 21.72 -2.46 13.07
CA GLN A 13 22.90 -3.06 12.41
C GLN A 13 23.56 -4.22 13.17
N PRO A 14 23.71 -4.20 14.51
CA PRO A 14 24.27 -5.33 15.23
C PRO A 14 23.39 -6.58 15.16
N VAL A 15 22.07 -6.39 15.26
CA VAL A 15 21.09 -7.49 15.19
C VAL A 15 20.96 -8.02 13.76
N LEU A 16 20.87 -7.10 12.79
CA LEU A 16 20.83 -7.45 11.37
C LEU A 16 22.14 -8.08 10.89
N GLY A 17 23.29 -7.58 11.37
CA GLY A 17 24.61 -8.13 11.06
C GLY A 17 24.86 -9.48 11.73
N LEU A 18 24.34 -9.70 12.94
CA LEU A 18 24.34 -11.02 13.56
C LEU A 18 23.44 -12.00 12.78
N ALA A 19 22.26 -11.56 12.36
CA ALA A 19 21.38 -12.35 11.50
C ALA A 19 22.03 -12.65 10.15
N GLU A 20 22.71 -11.69 9.52
CA GLU A 20 23.42 -11.88 8.24
C GLU A 20 24.61 -12.86 8.35
N ARG A 21 25.22 -12.98 9.53
CA ARG A 21 26.28 -13.95 9.81
C ARG A 21 25.76 -15.37 10.07
N ILE A 22 24.55 -15.48 10.62
CA ILE A 22 23.95 -16.78 11.01
C ILE A 22 23.08 -17.34 9.89
N VAL A 23 22.45 -16.48 9.08
CA VAL A 23 21.63 -16.88 7.95
C VAL A 23 22.57 -17.19 6.77
N PRO A 24 22.65 -18.47 6.33
CA PRO A 24 23.47 -18.81 5.19
C PRO A 24 22.96 -18.06 3.95
N LYS A 25 23.84 -17.27 3.32
CA LYS A 25 23.54 -16.65 2.04
C LYS A 25 23.39 -17.76 1.01
N GLY A 26 22.20 -17.94 0.49
CA GLY A 26 21.99 -18.78 -0.67
C GLY A 26 22.86 -18.30 -1.84
N PRO A 27 23.26 -19.18 -2.77
CA PRO A 27 23.99 -18.75 -3.95
C PRO A 27 23.18 -17.68 -4.70
N PRO A 28 23.84 -16.67 -5.29
CA PRO A 28 23.15 -15.69 -6.11
C PRO A 28 22.37 -16.40 -7.21
N ARG A 29 21.11 -16.01 -7.42
CA ARG A 29 20.33 -16.56 -8.53
C ARG A 29 20.86 -15.97 -9.84
N PRO A 30 20.82 -16.72 -10.94
CA PRO A 30 21.24 -16.19 -12.23
C PRO A 30 20.35 -15.00 -12.63
N VAL A 31 20.91 -14.07 -13.40
CA VAL A 31 20.14 -13.01 -14.04
C VAL A 31 19.12 -13.67 -14.97
N GLN A 32 17.87 -13.29 -14.82
CA GLN A 32 16.78 -13.68 -15.71
C GLN A 32 16.52 -12.53 -16.67
N LEU A 33 16.68 -12.77 -17.97
CA LEU A 33 16.28 -11.81 -18.98
C LEU A 33 14.75 -11.84 -19.16
N PRO A 34 14.11 -10.71 -19.52
CA PRO A 34 12.68 -10.69 -19.82
C PRO A 34 12.34 -11.75 -20.87
N ALA A 35 11.29 -12.54 -20.62
CA ALA A 35 10.74 -13.42 -21.65
C ALA A 35 10.27 -12.58 -22.84
N ARG A 36 10.43 -13.10 -24.07
CA ARG A 36 9.81 -12.48 -25.24
C ARG A 36 8.30 -12.56 -25.09
N VAL A 37 7.67 -11.46 -24.72
CA VAL A 37 6.21 -11.40 -24.57
C VAL A 37 5.59 -11.55 -25.95
N ARG A 38 4.73 -12.57 -26.11
CA ARG A 38 3.86 -12.66 -27.28
C ARG A 38 2.86 -11.52 -27.20
N ALA A 39 2.89 -10.61 -28.17
CA ALA A 39 1.92 -9.54 -28.25
C ALA A 39 0.50 -10.12 -28.22
N GLN A 40 -0.29 -9.68 -27.25
CA GLN A 40 -1.70 -10.02 -27.20
C GLN A 40 -2.42 -9.26 -28.31
N PRO A 41 -3.37 -9.88 -29.05
CA PRO A 41 -4.17 -9.14 -30.01
C PRO A 41 -4.93 -8.02 -29.27
N PRO A 42 -5.13 -6.85 -29.92
CA PRO A 42 -5.95 -5.80 -29.34
C PRO A 42 -7.34 -6.32 -28.97
N THR A 43 -7.84 -5.93 -27.79
CA THR A 43 -9.23 -6.21 -27.41
C THR A 43 -10.16 -5.52 -28.41
N PRO A 44 -11.10 -6.24 -29.05
CA PRO A 44 -12.05 -5.66 -29.98
C PRO A 44 -12.85 -4.50 -29.36
N PRO A 45 -13.11 -3.38 -30.08
CA PRO A 45 -13.80 -2.21 -29.50
C PRO A 45 -15.19 -2.51 -28.93
N ASP A 46 -15.95 -3.39 -29.58
CA ASP A 46 -17.24 -3.92 -29.12
C ASP A 46 -17.11 -4.66 -27.78
N ARG A 47 -16.03 -5.44 -27.60
CA ARG A 47 -15.74 -6.10 -26.32
C ARG A 47 -15.36 -5.10 -25.23
N VAL A 48 -14.58 -4.07 -25.55
CA VAL A 48 -14.26 -2.99 -24.59
C VAL A 48 -15.54 -2.28 -24.14
N ASN A 49 -16.40 -1.91 -25.08
CA ASN A 49 -17.68 -1.26 -24.79
C ASN A 49 -18.56 -2.14 -23.88
N ALA A 50 -18.66 -3.44 -24.16
CA ALA A 50 -19.41 -4.37 -23.32
C ALA A 50 -18.89 -4.45 -21.87
N ILE A 51 -17.56 -4.42 -21.67
CA ILE A 51 -16.94 -4.40 -20.33
C ILE A 51 -17.27 -3.08 -19.61
N VAL A 52 -17.18 -1.95 -20.32
CA VAL A 52 -17.51 -0.63 -19.77
C VAL A 52 -18.99 -0.55 -19.40
N ASP A 53 -19.90 -1.04 -20.24
CA ASP A 53 -21.34 -1.07 -19.98
C ASP A 53 -21.66 -1.94 -18.76
N GLN A 54 -21.00 -3.10 -18.63
CA GLN A 54 -21.13 -3.95 -17.46
C GLN A 54 -20.67 -3.23 -16.17
N LEU A 55 -19.52 -2.56 -16.22
CA LEU A 55 -19.00 -1.78 -15.10
C LEU A 55 -19.96 -0.62 -14.74
N TYR A 56 -20.45 0.09 -15.75
CA TYR A 56 -21.37 1.19 -15.60
C TYR A 56 -22.70 0.74 -14.98
N GLY A 57 -23.22 -0.42 -15.38
CA GLY A 57 -24.42 -1.02 -14.80
C GLY A 57 -24.29 -1.31 -13.31
N LYS A 58 -23.07 -1.50 -12.79
CA LYS A 58 -22.78 -1.76 -11.37
C LYS A 58 -22.52 -0.51 -10.53
N LYS A 59 -22.49 0.69 -11.13
CA LYS A 59 -22.19 1.95 -10.41
C LYS A 59 -23.12 2.19 -9.21
N ALA A 60 -24.41 1.88 -9.37
CA ALA A 60 -25.42 2.12 -8.34
C ALA A 60 -25.30 1.10 -7.19
N ASP A 61 -25.00 -0.16 -7.52
CA ASP A 61 -24.72 -1.21 -6.52
C ASP A 61 -23.51 -0.80 -5.67
N TRP A 62 -22.43 -0.36 -6.32
CA TRP A 62 -21.23 0.10 -5.64
C TRP A 62 -21.49 1.32 -4.73
N ALA A 63 -22.21 2.33 -5.25
CA ALA A 63 -22.54 3.53 -4.50
C ALA A 63 -23.34 3.20 -3.22
N ARG A 64 -24.28 2.25 -3.30
CA ARG A 64 -25.11 1.80 -2.17
C ARG A 64 -24.36 0.99 -1.11
N LEU A 65 -23.14 0.50 -1.39
CA LEU A 65 -22.39 -0.24 -0.39
C LEU A 65 -22.01 0.66 0.79
N SER A 66 -22.36 0.22 2.00
CA SER A 66 -21.90 0.84 3.23
C SER A 66 -20.37 0.76 3.35
N CYS A 67 -19.79 1.61 4.20
CA CYS A 67 -18.36 1.54 4.52
C CYS A 67 -17.94 0.12 4.97
N SER A 68 -18.75 -0.55 5.79
CA SER A 68 -18.51 -1.94 6.21
C SER A 68 -18.53 -2.92 5.02
N GLY A 69 -19.47 -2.76 4.10
CA GLY A 69 -19.54 -3.57 2.87
C GLY A 69 -18.30 -3.41 1.99
N ARG A 70 -17.84 -2.16 1.80
CA ARG A 70 -16.60 -1.87 1.05
C ARG A 70 -15.36 -2.41 1.77
N ALA A 71 -15.27 -2.27 3.10
CA ALA A 71 -14.18 -2.83 3.90
C ALA A 71 -14.09 -4.36 3.77
N LYS A 72 -15.23 -5.06 3.72
CA LYS A 72 -15.29 -6.51 3.48
C LYS A 72 -14.73 -6.90 2.11
N LEU A 73 -15.04 -6.13 1.06
CA LEU A 73 -14.48 -6.36 -0.27
C LEU A 73 -12.96 -6.15 -0.29
N LEU A 74 -12.45 -5.09 0.34
CA LEU A 74 -11.01 -4.86 0.43
C LEU A 74 -10.28 -5.97 1.17
N ARG A 75 -10.87 -6.49 2.26
CA ARG A 75 -10.30 -7.65 2.97
C ARG A 75 -10.23 -8.88 2.08
N LYS A 76 -11.27 -9.13 1.27
CA LYS A 76 -11.22 -10.21 0.27
C LYS A 76 -10.13 -9.97 -0.77
N CYS A 77 -9.88 -8.73 -1.20
CA CYS A 77 -8.76 -8.44 -2.09
C CYS A 77 -7.41 -8.76 -1.45
N MET A 78 -7.24 -8.49 -0.15
CA MET A 78 -6.05 -8.88 0.60
C MET A 78 -5.89 -10.41 0.64
N ASP A 79 -6.97 -11.13 0.96
CA ASP A 79 -6.98 -12.60 0.99
C ASP A 79 -6.62 -13.19 -0.39
N CYS A 80 -7.24 -12.67 -1.46
CA CYS A 80 -6.93 -13.09 -2.82
C CYS A 80 -5.48 -12.77 -3.22
N LEU A 81 -4.96 -11.60 -2.87
CA LEU A 81 -3.58 -11.24 -3.17
C LEU A 81 -2.60 -12.18 -2.48
N LEU A 82 -2.82 -12.49 -1.20
CA LEU A 82 -1.99 -13.46 -0.47
C LEU A 82 -2.04 -14.88 -1.08
N GLN A 83 -3.15 -15.27 -1.67
CA GLN A 83 -3.28 -16.57 -2.33
C GLN A 83 -2.50 -16.66 -3.64
N VAL A 84 -2.31 -15.54 -4.35
CA VAL A 84 -1.67 -15.51 -5.68
C VAL A 84 -0.33 -14.79 -5.70
N GLU A 85 0.18 -14.34 -4.55
CA GLU A 85 1.37 -13.47 -4.49
C GLU A 85 2.63 -14.12 -5.10
N GLU A 86 2.83 -15.42 -4.88
CA GLU A 86 3.98 -16.15 -5.43
C GLU A 86 3.86 -16.33 -6.95
N GLU A 87 2.67 -16.68 -7.45
CA GLU A 87 2.38 -16.80 -8.88
C GLU A 87 2.54 -15.44 -9.57
N LEU A 88 1.99 -14.39 -8.97
CA LEU A 88 2.09 -13.01 -9.45
C LEU A 88 3.55 -12.55 -9.50
N ALA A 89 4.33 -12.81 -8.44
CA ALA A 89 5.74 -12.45 -8.38
C ALA A 89 6.57 -13.22 -9.41
N SER A 90 6.27 -14.51 -9.62
CA SER A 90 6.91 -15.34 -10.63
C SER A 90 6.60 -14.86 -12.04
N ALA A 91 5.32 -14.60 -12.34
CA ALA A 91 4.89 -14.08 -13.64
C ALA A 91 5.48 -12.69 -13.94
N SER A 92 5.60 -11.84 -12.91
CA SER A 92 6.22 -10.52 -13.03
C SER A 92 7.73 -10.63 -13.35
N ALA A 93 8.46 -11.48 -12.63
CA ALA A 93 9.88 -11.75 -12.87
C ALA A 93 10.12 -12.38 -14.25
N GLU A 94 9.22 -13.24 -14.71
CA GLU A 94 9.28 -13.80 -16.07
C GLU A 94 9.09 -12.72 -17.14
N ALA A 95 8.08 -11.88 -16.98
CA ALA A 95 7.74 -10.84 -17.96
C ALA A 95 8.79 -9.71 -18.03
N LYS A 96 9.39 -9.33 -16.89
CA LYS A 96 10.28 -8.17 -16.77
C LYS A 96 11.75 -8.54 -16.63
N GLY A 97 12.06 -9.80 -16.36
CA GLY A 97 13.39 -10.23 -15.94
C GLY A 97 13.64 -10.00 -14.43
N SER A 98 14.78 -10.48 -13.95
CA SER A 98 15.24 -10.35 -12.56
C SER A 98 16.77 -10.24 -12.51
N TYR A 99 17.28 -9.38 -11.64
CA TYR A 99 18.72 -9.11 -11.49
C TYR A 99 19.39 -10.03 -10.45
N GLY A 100 19.01 -11.30 -10.42
CA GLY A 100 19.59 -12.31 -9.51
C GLY A 100 19.02 -12.30 -8.09
N SER A 101 17.97 -11.50 -7.84
CA SER A 101 17.15 -11.51 -6.63
C SER A 101 16.01 -12.56 -6.68
N GLY A 102 15.83 -13.22 -7.84
CA GLY A 102 14.69 -14.10 -8.09
C GLY A 102 13.37 -13.34 -8.00
N ILE A 103 12.37 -13.93 -7.36
CA ILE A 103 11.04 -13.32 -7.16
C ILE A 103 10.97 -12.42 -5.92
N GLY A 104 12.06 -12.29 -5.14
CA GLY A 104 12.03 -11.59 -3.86
C GLY A 104 11.72 -10.10 -3.98
N GLU A 105 12.27 -9.46 -5.01
CA GLU A 105 11.99 -8.06 -5.34
C GLU A 105 10.51 -7.86 -5.70
N GLU A 106 9.96 -8.74 -6.54
CA GLU A 106 8.56 -8.71 -6.95
C GLU A 106 7.60 -8.95 -5.78
N ARG A 107 7.91 -9.88 -4.87
CA ARG A 107 7.14 -10.06 -3.62
C ARG A 107 7.18 -8.81 -2.74
N THR A 108 8.34 -8.16 -2.65
CA THR A 108 8.50 -6.92 -1.86
C THR A 108 7.69 -5.78 -2.46
N ALA A 109 7.56 -5.72 -3.79
CA ALA A 109 6.73 -4.74 -4.49
C ALA A 109 5.22 -4.88 -4.20
N LEU A 110 4.77 -6.02 -3.64
CA LEU A 110 3.37 -6.22 -3.21
C LEU A 110 3.09 -5.63 -1.82
N LEU A 111 4.10 -5.36 -1.00
CA LEU A 111 3.92 -4.83 0.36
C LEU A 111 3.18 -3.48 0.40
N PRO A 112 3.51 -2.48 -0.44
CA PRO A 112 2.76 -1.22 -0.47
C PRO A 112 1.28 -1.42 -0.81
N ILE A 113 0.95 -2.39 -1.66
CA ILE A 113 -0.44 -2.72 -2.03
C ILE A 113 -1.17 -3.27 -0.81
N MET A 114 -0.56 -4.23 -0.11
CA MET A 114 -1.14 -4.80 1.12
C MET A 114 -1.34 -3.77 2.22
N PHE A 115 -0.37 -2.87 2.43
CA PHE A 115 -0.50 -1.77 3.40
C PHE A 115 -1.62 -0.81 3.02
N ALA A 116 -1.70 -0.38 1.76
CA ALA A 116 -2.76 0.49 1.28
C ALA A 116 -4.16 -0.13 1.46
N LEU A 117 -4.31 -1.42 1.11
CA LEU A 117 -5.57 -2.16 1.33
C LEU A 117 -5.95 -2.21 2.81
N GLY A 118 -4.97 -2.46 3.69
CA GLY A 118 -5.15 -2.47 5.14
C GLY A 118 -5.59 -1.10 5.69
N GLU A 119 -4.92 -0.03 5.27
CA GLU A 119 -5.26 1.35 5.66
C GLU A 119 -6.67 1.74 5.19
N TYR A 120 -7.04 1.44 3.94
CA TYR A 120 -8.38 1.69 3.44
C TYR A 120 -9.44 0.85 4.16
N CYS A 121 -9.14 -0.41 4.49
CA CYS A 121 -10.02 -1.25 5.29
C CYS A 121 -10.25 -0.62 6.68
N GLY A 122 -9.19 -0.15 7.34
CA GLY A 122 -9.26 0.54 8.63
C GLY A 122 -10.06 1.84 8.56
N ALA A 123 -9.82 2.67 7.54
CA ALA A 123 -10.54 3.93 7.33
C ALA A 123 -12.05 3.69 7.13
N LEU A 124 -12.41 2.70 6.32
CA LEU A 124 -13.81 2.33 6.09
C LEU A 124 -14.45 1.66 7.32
N ALA A 125 -13.72 0.83 8.07
CA ALA A 125 -14.20 0.30 9.33
C ALA A 125 -14.51 1.41 10.35
N ALA A 126 -13.79 2.54 10.30
CA ALA A 126 -14.07 3.75 11.07
C ALA A 126 -15.15 4.67 10.43
N GLY A 127 -16.02 4.14 9.57
CA GLY A 127 -17.08 4.91 8.91
C GLY A 127 -16.54 5.97 7.94
N GLY A 128 -15.38 5.73 7.34
CA GLY A 128 -14.69 6.67 6.48
C GLY A 128 -14.04 7.84 7.24
N SER A 129 -14.03 7.83 8.57
CA SER A 129 -13.52 8.94 9.40
C SER A 129 -12.53 8.49 10.49
N PRO A 130 -11.40 7.86 10.11
CA PRO A 130 -10.43 7.36 11.08
C PRO A 130 -9.84 8.49 11.92
N ARG A 131 -9.98 8.46 13.25
CA ARG A 131 -9.48 9.57 14.09
C ARG A 131 -7.98 9.81 13.85
N PRO A 132 -7.54 11.07 13.64
CA PRO A 132 -6.12 11.38 13.57
C PRO A 132 -5.44 11.09 14.91
N LEU A 133 -4.12 10.89 14.88
CA LEU A 133 -3.32 10.64 16.07
C LEU A 133 -3.27 11.86 17.01
N GLY A 134 -3.38 13.05 16.44
CA GLY A 134 -3.47 14.31 17.18
C GLY A 134 -3.87 15.45 16.26
N VAL A 135 -4.46 16.48 16.85
CA VAL A 135 -4.74 17.75 16.17
C VAL A 135 -4.18 18.85 17.04
N ARG A 136 -3.39 19.74 16.44
CA ARG A 136 -2.85 20.92 17.11
C ARG A 136 -3.17 22.17 16.30
N GLN A 137 -3.27 23.30 16.98
CA GLN A 137 -3.36 24.60 16.35
C GLN A 137 -1.98 25.26 16.35
N ARG A 138 -1.60 25.85 15.22
CA ARG A 138 -0.38 26.66 15.08
C ARG A 138 -0.62 28.10 15.60
N PRO A 139 0.45 28.87 15.85
CA PRO A 139 0.32 30.27 16.28
C PRO A 139 -0.48 31.17 15.32
N ASP A 140 -0.51 30.84 14.03
CA ASP A 140 -1.29 31.53 12.99
C ASP A 140 -2.76 31.09 12.93
N GLY A 141 -3.19 30.22 13.86
CA GLY A 141 -4.55 29.68 13.91
C GLY A 141 -4.79 28.47 13.01
N GLN A 142 -3.81 28.05 12.18
CA GLN A 142 -3.95 26.91 11.29
C GLN A 142 -4.03 25.59 12.05
N LEU A 143 -4.98 24.72 11.68
CA LEU A 143 -5.09 23.38 12.24
C LEU A 143 -4.17 22.39 11.50
N VAL A 144 -3.44 21.58 12.27
CA VAL A 144 -2.56 20.54 11.77
C VAL A 144 -2.92 19.21 12.41
N ALA A 145 -3.27 18.22 11.58
CA ALA A 145 -3.60 16.87 12.03
C ALA A 145 -2.42 15.93 11.77
N THR A 146 -1.95 15.24 12.82
CA THR A 146 -0.98 14.15 12.69
C THR A 146 -1.73 12.88 12.29
N VAL A 147 -1.39 12.32 11.13
CA VAL A 147 -2.08 11.16 10.54
C VAL A 147 -1.20 9.92 10.43
N LEU A 148 0.12 10.08 10.50
CA LEU A 148 1.08 8.99 10.45
C LEU A 148 2.19 9.17 11.49
N PRO A 149 2.85 8.08 11.92
CA PRO A 149 2.62 6.68 11.56
C PRO A 149 1.47 6.02 12.33
N ILE A 150 0.68 5.14 11.69
CA ILE A 150 -0.42 4.40 12.33
C ILE A 150 0.05 3.01 12.78
N GLY A 151 -0.34 2.60 13.98
CA GLY A 151 -0.09 1.25 14.48
C GLY A 151 1.40 0.96 14.75
N PRO A 152 1.84 -0.31 14.67
CA PRO A 152 3.17 -0.71 15.11
C PRO A 152 4.31 -0.15 14.25
N VAL A 153 4.03 0.35 13.04
CA VAL A 153 5.05 1.00 12.20
C VAL A 153 5.63 2.25 12.87
N GLY A 154 4.89 2.87 13.81
CA GLY A 154 5.40 3.97 14.62
C GLY A 154 6.57 3.60 15.53
N LEU A 155 6.72 2.32 15.88
CA LEU A 155 7.88 1.83 16.63
C LEU A 155 9.15 1.81 15.77
N LEU A 156 9.01 1.57 14.46
CA LEU A 156 10.11 1.59 13.51
C LEU A 156 10.49 3.02 13.10
N LEU A 157 9.56 3.96 13.21
CA LEU A 157 9.70 5.33 12.77
C LEU A 157 9.38 6.35 13.90
N PRO A 158 10.08 6.29 15.06
CA PRO A 158 9.67 7.01 16.27
C PRO A 158 9.63 8.54 16.11
N ASN A 159 10.46 9.08 15.22
CA ASN A 159 10.56 10.52 14.95
C ASN A 159 9.91 10.95 13.62
N PHE A 160 9.29 10.02 12.89
CA PHE A 160 8.54 10.37 11.69
C PHE A 160 7.14 10.85 12.08
N ARG A 161 6.66 11.91 11.44
CA ARG A 161 5.29 12.40 11.57
C ARG A 161 4.79 12.77 10.18
N GLY A 162 3.70 12.14 9.74
CA GLY A 162 2.95 12.60 8.59
C GLY A 162 1.84 13.53 9.07
N GLU A 163 1.83 14.75 8.55
CA GLU A 163 0.86 15.78 8.92
C GLU A 163 0.00 16.17 7.72
N VAL A 164 -1.28 16.43 7.98
CA VAL A 164 -2.20 17.10 7.04
C VAL A 164 -2.47 18.49 7.58
N TRP A 165 -2.12 19.48 6.78
CA TRP A 165 -2.28 20.89 7.12
C TRP A 165 -3.60 21.37 6.55
N ILE A 166 -4.52 21.74 7.44
CA ILE A 166 -5.87 22.13 7.06
C ILE A 166 -5.82 23.58 6.58
N GLU A 167 -6.56 23.86 5.50
CA GLU A 167 -6.71 25.22 4.99
C GLU A 167 -7.24 26.15 6.10
N PRO A 168 -6.64 27.34 6.30
CA PRO A 168 -7.08 28.29 7.33
C PRO A 168 -8.58 28.59 7.25
N GLY A 169 -9.25 28.59 8.41
CA GLY A 169 -10.70 28.79 8.50
C GLY A 169 -11.56 27.58 8.13
N LYS A 170 -10.99 26.45 7.70
CA LYS A 170 -11.72 25.20 7.50
C LYS A 170 -11.73 24.32 8.75
N ALA A 171 -12.80 23.58 8.94
CA ALA A 171 -12.91 22.60 10.01
C ALA A 171 -12.02 21.37 9.76
N ALA A 172 -11.43 20.81 10.82
CA ALA A 172 -10.74 19.54 10.80
C ALA A 172 -11.73 18.38 10.59
N SER A 173 -12.07 18.12 9.33
CA SER A 173 -13.00 17.08 8.92
C SER A 173 -12.38 16.18 7.86
N GLN A 174 -12.92 14.96 7.70
CA GLN A 174 -12.46 14.00 6.71
C GLN A 174 -13.60 13.09 6.27
N GLY A 175 -13.41 12.37 5.17
CA GLY A 175 -14.26 11.23 4.83
C GLY A 175 -15.67 11.54 4.38
N ALA A 176 -15.99 12.81 4.07
CA ALA A 176 -17.34 13.22 3.71
C ALA A 176 -17.91 12.41 2.53
N TYR A 177 -17.07 12.04 1.56
CA TYR A 177 -17.49 11.24 0.40
C TYR A 177 -17.78 9.77 0.71
N TYR A 178 -17.22 9.22 1.79
CA TYR A 178 -17.46 7.82 2.17
C TYR A 178 -18.72 7.64 3.02
N ARG A 179 -19.28 8.74 3.53
CA ARG A 179 -20.48 8.77 4.38
C ARG A 179 -21.76 9.18 3.64
N ARG A 180 -21.66 9.49 2.35
CA ARG A 180 -22.78 9.85 1.48
C ARG A 180 -23.25 8.65 0.68
#